data_AF-A0A161PS22-F1
#
_entry.id   AF-A0A161PS22-F1
#
_cell.length_a   1.000
_cell.length_b   1.000
_cell.length_c   1.000
_cell.angle_alpha   90.00
_cell.angle_beta   90.00
_cell.angle_gamma   90.00
#
_symmetry.space_group_name_H-M   'P 1'
#
loop_
_entity.id
_entity.type
_entity.pdbx_description
1 polymer ?
#
loop_
_entity_poly.entity_id
_entity_poly.type
_entity_poly.pdbx_seq_one_letter_code
_entity_poly.pdbx_strand_id
1 'polypeptide(L)'
;MLIHKMQKKLLGNKKEMIRMHEKEPKKAKNIFNRILNRDLLNLYCDQNVISFHVNNDGKLWKFTKKGYEFTGKILKEEVMDLINRISLEVDEVINVTNPILFVEFPNNTIFTGIIPPVSVDFPIFSIEKNIGSEEK
;
A
#
# COMPACT_ATOMS: atom_id res chain seq x y z
N MET A 1 43.37 -10.96 18.45
CA MET A 1 43.23 -10.46 17.06
C MET A 1 41.97 -10.97 16.33
N LEU A 2 41.50 -12.20 16.58
CA LEU A 2 40.31 -12.79 15.94
C LEU A 2 38.98 -12.13 16.36
N ILE A 3 38.82 -11.84 17.65
CA ILE A 3 37.59 -11.26 18.23
C ILE A 3 37.27 -9.87 17.64
N HIS A 4 38.30 -9.05 17.42
CA HIS A 4 38.15 -7.70 16.86
C HIS A 4 37.70 -7.70 15.39
N LYS A 5 38.09 -8.71 14.60
CA LYS A 5 37.61 -8.91 13.22
C LYS A 5 36.14 -9.32 13.19
N MET A 6 35.71 -10.20 14.10
CA MET A 6 34.31 -10.64 14.18
C MET A 6 33.37 -9.50 14.58
N GLN A 7 33.77 -8.68 15.57
CA GLN A 7 32.99 -7.51 16.00
C GLN A 7 32.83 -6.48 14.86
N LYS A 8 33.89 -6.18 14.10
CA LYS A 8 33.80 -5.28 12.93
C LYS A 8 32.87 -5.83 11.84
N LYS A 9 32.87 -7.15 11.59
CA LYS A 9 31.98 -7.79 10.60
C LYS A 9 30.51 -7.73 11.03
N LEU A 10 30.23 -7.99 12.31
CA LEU A 10 28.89 -7.86 12.90
C LEU A 10 28.37 -6.42 12.88
N LEU A 11 29.23 -5.44 13.21
CA LEU A 11 28.89 -4.01 13.15
C LEU A 11 28.69 -3.50 11.72
N GLY A 12 29.46 -4.02 10.75
CA GLY A 12 29.29 -3.74 9.32
C GLY A 12 27.93 -4.21 8.81
N ASN A 13 27.58 -5.47 9.07
CA ASN A 13 26.28 -6.04 8.71
C ASN A 13 25.13 -5.29 9.39
N LYS A 14 25.28 -4.90 10.67
CA LYS A 14 24.24 -4.15 11.38
C LYS A 14 24.01 -2.76 10.77
N LYS A 15 25.08 -2.05 10.38
CA LYS A 15 24.96 -0.76 9.68
C LYS A 15 24.35 -0.90 8.29
N GLU A 16 24.68 -1.95 7.55
CA GLU A 16 24.04 -2.23 6.24
C GLU A 16 22.56 -2.58 6.38
N MET A 17 22.19 -3.40 7.37
CA MET A 17 20.78 -3.71 7.64
C MET A 17 19.98 -2.48 8.06
N ILE A 18 20.53 -1.63 8.92
CA ILE A 18 19.90 -0.35 9.30
C ILE A 18 19.75 0.55 8.06
N ARG A 19 20.79 0.63 7.21
CA ARG A 19 20.75 1.46 6.00
C ARG A 19 19.80 0.92 4.92
N MET A 20 19.57 -0.39 4.86
CA MET A 20 18.49 -0.99 4.06
C MET A 20 17.12 -0.64 4.63
N HIS A 21 16.91 -0.85 5.93
CA HIS A 21 15.66 -0.50 6.62
C HIS A 21 15.34 1.01 6.58
N GLU A 22 16.32 1.89 6.44
CA GLU A 22 16.08 3.33 6.23
C GLU A 22 15.78 3.70 4.76
N LYS A 23 16.24 2.89 3.79
CA LYS A 23 15.99 3.10 2.35
C LYS A 23 14.62 2.58 1.92
N GLU A 24 14.13 1.49 2.49
CA GLU A 24 12.86 0.87 2.13
C GLU A 24 11.58 1.68 2.45
N PRO A 25 11.42 2.32 3.63
CA PRO A 25 10.26 3.17 3.90
C PRO A 25 10.26 4.43 3.02
N LYS A 26 11.44 4.90 2.57
CA LYS A 26 11.54 5.99 1.58
C LYS A 26 11.09 5.55 0.19
N LYS A 27 11.37 4.30 -0.22
CA LYS A 27 10.87 3.75 -1.49
C LYS A 27 9.35 3.60 -1.50
N ALA A 28 8.75 3.02 -0.46
CA ALA A 28 7.29 2.86 -0.38
C ALA A 28 6.55 4.22 -0.40
N LYS A 29 7.06 5.22 0.35
CA LYS A 29 6.50 6.58 0.33
C LYS A 29 6.64 7.24 -1.06
N ASN A 30 7.73 6.97 -1.78
CA ASN A 30 7.92 7.47 -3.14
C ASN A 30 6.98 6.83 -4.16
N ILE A 31 6.61 5.56 -3.97
CA ILE A 31 5.65 4.86 -4.83
C ILE A 31 4.27 5.52 -4.76
N PHE A 32 3.72 5.66 -3.56
CA PHE A 32 2.38 6.23 -3.40
C PHE A 32 2.31 7.70 -3.81
N ASN A 33 3.35 8.49 -3.56
CA ASN A 33 3.43 9.89 -4.04
C ASN A 33 3.36 10.00 -5.57
N ARG A 34 3.83 8.98 -6.30
CA ARG A 34 3.84 8.96 -7.77
C ARG A 34 2.55 8.40 -8.37
N ILE A 35 1.93 7.44 -7.69
CA ILE A 35 0.80 6.66 -8.23
C ILE A 35 -0.56 7.21 -7.80
N LEU A 36 -0.67 7.68 -6.55
CA LEU A 36 -1.94 8.17 -6.03
C LEU A 36 -2.22 9.58 -6.52
N ASN A 37 -3.46 9.82 -6.93
CA ASN A 37 -3.93 11.19 -7.12
C ASN A 37 -3.97 11.93 -5.77
N ARG A 38 -4.14 13.25 -5.81
CA ARG A 38 -4.09 14.11 -4.61
C ARG A 38 -5.05 13.66 -3.51
N ASP A 39 -6.25 13.19 -3.88
CA ASP A 39 -7.28 12.81 -2.92
C ASP A 39 -6.93 11.53 -2.17
N LEU A 40 -6.51 10.51 -2.90
CA LEU A 40 -6.04 9.25 -2.32
C LEU A 40 -4.76 9.46 -1.51
N LEU A 41 -3.87 10.35 -1.96
CA LEU A 41 -2.65 10.69 -1.22
C LEU A 41 -2.95 11.43 0.09
N ASN A 42 -3.96 12.31 0.10
CA ASN A 42 -4.42 12.96 1.34
C ASN A 42 -4.95 11.93 2.33
N LEU A 43 -5.80 10.99 1.87
CA LEU A 43 -6.26 9.89 2.71
C LEU A 43 -5.10 9.03 3.20
N TYR A 44 -4.11 8.77 2.34
CA TYR A 44 -2.93 7.99 2.70
C TYR A 44 -2.06 8.67 3.77
N CYS A 45 -1.91 9.99 3.70
CA CYS A 45 -1.13 10.78 4.67
C CYS A 45 -1.88 11.07 5.99
N ASP A 46 -3.21 10.94 6.03
CA ASP A 46 -4.00 11.17 7.23
C ASP A 46 -3.77 10.05 8.26
N GLN A 47 -3.26 10.41 9.45
CA GLN A 47 -2.98 9.48 10.55
C GLN A 47 -4.25 8.90 11.19
N ASN A 48 -5.41 9.52 11.01
CA ASN A 48 -6.68 9.02 11.52
C ASN A 48 -7.31 7.96 10.60
N VAL A 49 -6.86 7.88 9.35
CA VAL A 49 -7.35 6.92 8.35
C VAL A 49 -6.52 5.65 8.42
N ILE A 50 -7.17 4.57 8.84
CA ILE A 50 -6.61 3.22 8.93
C ILE A 50 -6.56 2.58 7.54
N SER A 51 -7.65 2.68 6.78
CA SER A 51 -7.74 2.14 5.43
C SER A 51 -8.70 2.97 4.57
N PHE A 52 -8.63 2.79 3.26
CA PHE A 52 -9.61 3.34 2.34
C PHE A 52 -9.80 2.43 1.13
N HIS A 53 -11.00 2.47 0.57
CA HIS A 53 -11.48 1.45 -0.36
C HIS A 53 -12.42 2.07 -1.38
N VAL A 54 -12.43 1.52 -2.59
CA VAL A 54 -13.54 1.69 -3.54
C VAL A 54 -14.20 0.34 -3.70
N ASN A 55 -15.49 0.28 -3.37
CA ASN A 55 -16.31 -0.94 -3.44
C ASN A 55 -17.15 -0.94 -4.73
N ASN A 56 -18.01 -1.95 -4.90
CA ASN A 56 -18.95 -2.10 -6.03
C ASN A 56 -20.00 -0.97 -6.14
N ASP A 57 -20.04 0.02 -5.24
CA ASP A 57 -20.86 1.22 -5.38
C ASP A 57 -20.09 2.39 -6.05
N GLY A 58 -18.79 2.22 -6.31
CA GLY A 58 -17.91 3.17 -6.96
C GLY A 58 -17.47 4.29 -6.04
N LYS A 59 -17.95 4.28 -4.79
CA LYS A 59 -17.68 5.30 -3.79
C LYS A 59 -16.36 5.03 -3.10
N LEU A 60 -15.64 6.12 -2.81
CA LEU A 60 -14.46 6.08 -1.99
C LEU A 60 -14.85 6.19 -0.51
N TRP A 61 -14.60 5.11 0.21
CA TRP A 61 -14.83 4.98 1.64
C TRP A 61 -13.49 5.06 2.37
N LYS A 62 -13.47 5.73 3.52
CA LYS A 62 -12.34 5.67 4.47
C LYS A 62 -12.80 4.96 5.73
N PHE A 63 -11.89 4.24 6.37
CA PHE A 63 -12.09 3.62 7.66
C PHE A 63 -11.19 4.30 8.70
N THR A 64 -11.80 4.68 9.82
CA THR A 64 -11.12 5.30 10.96
C THR A 64 -11.46 4.54 12.24
N LYS A 65 -10.93 4.98 13.39
CA LYS A 65 -11.37 4.45 14.70
C LYS A 65 -12.87 4.62 14.96
N LYS A 66 -13.57 5.49 14.22
CA LYS A 66 -15.01 5.71 14.32
C LYS A 66 -15.85 4.83 13.37
N GLY A 67 -15.21 4.06 12.50
CA GLY A 67 -15.87 3.25 11.49
C GLY A 67 -15.70 3.79 10.06
N TYR A 68 -16.57 3.31 9.17
CA TYR A 68 -16.56 3.67 7.75
C TYR A 68 -17.27 4.99 7.50
N GLU A 69 -16.64 5.85 6.71
CA GLU A 69 -17.19 7.14 6.29
C GLU A 69 -17.05 7.30 4.78
N PHE A 70 -18.13 7.70 4.12
CA PHE A 70 -18.08 8.10 2.72
C PHE A 70 -17.34 9.43 2.58
N THR A 71 -16.40 9.52 1.65
CA THR A 71 -15.55 10.71 1.48
C THR A 71 -16.19 11.81 0.63
N GLY A 72 -17.36 11.55 0.03
CA GLY A 72 -17.98 12.46 -0.96
C GLY A 72 -17.50 12.24 -2.40
N LYS A 73 -16.60 11.27 -2.64
CA LYS A 73 -15.98 11.03 -3.96
C LYS A 73 -16.39 9.69 -4.57
N ILE A 74 -16.60 9.69 -5.87
CA ILE A 74 -16.85 8.50 -6.69
C ILE A 74 -15.67 8.35 -7.65
N LEU A 75 -15.02 7.19 -7.68
CA LEU A 75 -13.79 6.93 -8.44
C LEU A 75 -13.95 5.84 -9.50
N LYS A 76 -15.17 5.49 -9.87
CA LYS A 76 -15.48 4.32 -10.72
C LYS A 76 -14.61 4.21 -11.98
N GLU A 77 -14.34 5.33 -12.66
CA GLU A 77 -13.55 5.38 -13.90
C GLU A 77 -12.04 5.31 -13.66
N GLU A 78 -11.55 5.75 -12.50
CA GLU A 78 -10.12 5.86 -12.20
C GLU A 78 -9.53 4.58 -11.57
N VAL A 79 -10.38 3.64 -11.11
CA VAL A 79 -9.94 2.49 -10.32
C VAL A 79 -9.07 1.53 -11.14
N MET A 80 -9.47 1.22 -12.38
CA MET A 80 -8.69 0.31 -13.23
C MET A 80 -7.29 0.88 -13.50
N ASP A 81 -7.21 2.18 -13.80
CA ASP A 81 -5.94 2.86 -14.06
C ASP A 81 -5.03 2.84 -12.82
N LEU A 82 -5.61 3.04 -11.63
CA LEU A 82 -4.85 2.93 -10.39
C LEU A 82 -4.29 1.52 -10.19
N ILE A 83 -5.11 0.48 -10.36
CA ILE A 83 -4.70 -0.91 -10.21
C ILE A 83 -3.58 -1.25 -11.20
N ASN A 84 -3.72 -0.85 -12.47
CA ASN A 84 -2.70 -1.07 -13.49
C ASN A 84 -1.38 -0.33 -13.18
N ARG A 85 -1.45 0.92 -12.69
CA ARG A 85 -0.24 1.65 -12.28
C ARG A 85 0.49 0.95 -11.13
N ILE A 86 -0.26 0.40 -10.17
CA ILE A 86 0.33 -0.35 -9.06
C ILE A 86 0.93 -1.66 -9.57
N SER A 87 0.22 -2.40 -10.43
CA SER A 87 0.71 -3.68 -10.98
C SER A 87 2.04 -3.48 -11.74
N LEU A 88 2.13 -2.41 -12.55
CA LEU A 88 3.35 -2.05 -13.26
C LEU A 88 4.51 -1.66 -12.33
N GLU A 89 4.22 -1.00 -11.22
CA GLU A 89 5.25 -0.59 -10.26
C GLU A 89 5.85 -1.78 -9.50
N VAL A 90 5.04 -2.80 -9.22
CA VAL A 90 5.45 -3.97 -8.45
C VAL A 90 5.86 -5.15 -9.32
N ASP A 91 5.87 -4.96 -10.65
CA ASP A 91 6.16 -5.99 -11.66
C ASP A 91 5.22 -7.21 -11.57
N GLU A 92 3.94 -6.97 -11.28
CA GLU A 92 2.89 -8.00 -11.19
C GLU A 92 1.87 -7.86 -12.32
N VAL A 93 1.33 -8.99 -12.75
CA VAL A 93 0.34 -9.05 -13.84
C VAL A 93 -1.06 -9.20 -13.27
N ILE A 94 -1.96 -8.28 -13.64
CA ILE A 94 -3.39 -8.39 -13.36
C ILE A 94 -4.18 -8.45 -14.67
N ASN A 95 -5.06 -9.45 -14.83
CA ASN A 95 -5.91 -9.63 -15.99
C ASN A 95 -7.08 -10.57 -15.67
N VAL A 96 -7.96 -10.85 -16.63
CA VAL A 96 -9.16 -11.68 -16.42
C VAL A 96 -8.87 -13.11 -15.93
N THR A 97 -7.65 -13.62 -16.16
CA THR A 97 -7.20 -14.94 -15.68
C THR A 97 -6.44 -14.88 -14.35
N ASN A 98 -5.88 -13.71 -14.01
CA ASN A 98 -5.31 -13.38 -12.69
C ASN A 98 -5.93 -12.07 -12.16
N PRO A 99 -7.20 -12.11 -11.69
CA PRO A 99 -7.99 -10.90 -11.47
C PRO A 99 -7.78 -10.25 -10.10
N ILE A 100 -6.88 -10.78 -9.27
CA ILE A 100 -6.60 -10.28 -7.92
C ILE A 100 -5.13 -9.89 -7.86
N LEU A 101 -4.87 -8.64 -7.52
CA LEU A 101 -3.54 -8.12 -7.23
C LEU A 101 -3.45 -7.85 -5.73
N PHE A 102 -2.63 -8.64 -5.03
CA PHE A 102 -2.35 -8.48 -3.61
C PHE A 102 -0.88 -8.10 -3.43
N VAL A 103 -0.62 -6.98 -2.76
CA VAL A 103 0.74 -6.48 -2.54
C VAL A 103 0.89 -6.00 -1.10
N GLU A 104 1.92 -6.49 -0.42
CA GLU A 104 2.41 -5.92 0.84
C GLU A 104 3.64 -5.05 0.56
N PHE A 105 3.55 -3.76 0.89
CA PHE A 105 4.64 -2.81 0.74
C PHE A 105 5.58 -2.84 1.95
N PRO A 106 6.86 -2.42 1.82
CA PRO A 106 7.84 -2.45 2.92
C PRO A 106 7.49 -1.65 4.18
N ASN A 107 6.50 -0.76 4.10
CA ASN A 107 5.98 -0.03 5.25
C ASN A 107 4.72 -0.69 5.84
N ASN A 108 4.52 -1.97 5.57
CA ASN A 108 3.37 -2.79 5.98
C ASN A 108 2.02 -2.23 5.48
N THR A 109 2.03 -1.39 4.44
CA THR A 109 0.80 -1.04 3.74
C THR A 109 0.42 -2.21 2.84
N ILE A 110 -0.84 -2.62 2.87
CA ILE A 110 -1.36 -3.66 1.99
C ILE A 110 -2.24 -3.00 0.93
N PHE A 111 -2.02 -3.34 -0.33
CA PHE A 111 -2.91 -3.01 -1.43
C PHE A 111 -3.58 -4.28 -1.94
N THR A 112 -4.89 -4.23 -2.13
CA THR A 112 -5.63 -5.27 -2.84
C THR A 112 -6.41 -4.62 -3.97
N GLY A 113 -6.15 -5.02 -5.21
CA GLY A 113 -6.93 -4.67 -6.39
C GLY A 113 -7.66 -5.90 -6.91
N ILE A 114 -8.94 -5.77 -7.25
CA ILE A 114 -9.74 -6.87 -7.79
C ILE A 114 -10.46 -6.37 -9.03
N ILE A 115 -10.39 -7.11 -10.12
CA ILE A 115 -11.06 -6.80 -11.38
C ILE A 115 -12.07 -7.90 -11.77
N PRO A 116 -12.98 -7.63 -12.72
CA PRO A 116 -13.85 -8.67 -13.24
C PRO A 116 -13.05 -9.84 -13.85
N PRO A 117 -13.54 -11.09 -13.73
CA PRO A 117 -14.89 -11.47 -13.28
C PRO A 117 -15.05 -11.65 -11.76
N VAL A 118 -13.99 -11.44 -10.95
CA VAL A 118 -14.09 -11.64 -9.50
C VAL A 118 -14.84 -10.51 -8.82
N SER A 119 -14.58 -9.26 -9.22
CA SER A 119 -15.50 -8.17 -8.92
C SER A 119 -16.66 -8.19 -9.91
N VAL A 120 -17.88 -7.94 -9.43
CA VAL A 120 -19.13 -8.20 -10.20
C VAL A 120 -19.26 -7.27 -11.40
N ASP A 121 -19.12 -5.95 -11.19
CA ASP A 121 -19.50 -4.95 -12.20
C ASP A 121 -18.33 -4.09 -12.69
N PHE A 122 -17.34 -3.84 -11.85
CA PHE A 122 -16.17 -3.03 -12.18
C PHE A 122 -15.03 -3.27 -11.17
N PRO A 123 -13.82 -2.77 -11.46
CA PRO A 123 -12.67 -2.90 -10.57
C PRO A 123 -12.88 -2.26 -9.19
N ILE A 124 -12.37 -2.91 -8.15
CA ILE A 124 -12.41 -2.44 -6.76
C ILE A 124 -11.00 -2.47 -6.16
N PHE A 125 -10.76 -1.67 -5.13
CA PHE A 125 -9.49 -1.75 -4.41
C PHE A 125 -9.62 -1.41 -2.93
N SER A 126 -8.64 -1.86 -2.16
CA SER A 126 -8.36 -1.41 -0.79
C SER A 126 -6.90 -1.02 -0.63
N ILE A 127 -6.66 -0.02 0.21
CA ILE A 127 -5.37 0.28 0.80
C ILE A 127 -5.54 0.24 2.31
N GLU A 128 -4.83 -0.68 2.96
CA GLU A 128 -4.80 -0.85 4.40
C GLU A 128 -3.45 -0.42 4.92
N LYS A 129 -3.43 0.55 5.83
CA LYS A 129 -2.21 0.96 6.50
C LYS A 129 -2.09 0.13 7.76
N ASN A 130 -0.95 -0.53 7.94
CA ASN A 130 -0.58 -1.00 9.27
C ASN A 130 -0.18 0.24 10.09
N ILE A 131 -1.17 0.86 10.72
CA ILE A 131 -0.94 1.78 11.82
C ILE A 131 -0.53 0.86 12.95
N GLY A 132 0.78 0.77 13.19
CA GLY A 132 1.37 -0.17 14.14
C GLY A 132 0.47 -0.33 15.34
N SER A 133 0.06 -1.58 15.59
CA SER A 133 -0.66 -1.96 16.80
C SER A 133 0.04 -1.29 17.97
N GLU A 134 -0.56 -0.25 18.53
CA GLU A 134 -0.22 0.16 19.89
C GLU A 134 -0.46 -1.11 20.71
N GLU A 135 0.65 -1.70 21.17
CA GLU A 135 0.67 -2.81 22.10
C GLU A 135 -0.34 -2.48 23.19
N LYS A 136 -1.40 -3.29 23.27
CA LYS A 136 -2.28 -3.33 24.44
C LYS A 136 -1.61 -4.17 25.53
#